data_AF-A0AA86VYA4-F1
#
_entry.id   AF-A0AA86VYA4-F1
#
_cell.length_a   1.000
_cell.length_b   1.000
_cell.length_c   1.000
_cell.angle_alpha   90.00
_cell.angle_beta   90.00
_cell.angle_gamma   90.00
#
_symmetry.space_group_name_H-M   'P 1'
#
loop_
_entity.id
_entity.type
_entity.pdbx_description
1 polymer ?
#
loop_
_entity_poly.entity_id
_entity_poly.type
_entity_poly.pdbx_seq_one_letter_code
_entity_poly.pdbx_strand_id
1 'polypeptide(L)'
;MKEQEGVGSMDYLMSQAMFGTFFFSDYIPFFGWIDKLTGLHARLEQNFKDLDQFYQEVIDEHMDPNRKTPEKEGIVDVLLQLKKQRKLSMDLTNDHIKAVLMDMLVAATGL
;
A
#
# COMPACT_ATOMS: atom_id res chain seq x y z
N MET A 1 11.96 63.97 10.75
CA MET A 1 12.41 62.61 10.36
C MET A 1 11.98 61.56 11.41
N LYS A 2 10.70 61.49 11.77
CA LYS A 2 10.15 60.49 12.71
C LYS A 2 8.86 59.83 12.23
N GLU A 3 8.37 60.24 11.06
CA GLU A 3 7.07 59.85 10.51
C GLU A 3 7.17 58.68 9.50
N GLN A 4 8.38 58.39 9.01
CA GLN A 4 8.62 57.30 8.05
C GLN A 4 8.88 55.94 8.73
N GLU A 5 9.21 55.91 10.03
CA GLU A 5 9.47 54.65 10.75
C GLU A 5 8.19 53.91 11.16
N GLY A 6 7.07 54.64 11.37
CA GLY A 6 5.78 54.04 11.71
C GLY A 6 5.09 53.36 10.54
N VAL A 7 5.28 53.87 9.32
CA VAL A 7 4.63 53.35 8.11
C VAL A 7 5.22 51.99 7.70
N GLY A 8 6.55 51.86 7.68
CA GLY A 8 7.20 50.58 7.35
C GLY A 8 6.91 49.45 8.34
N SER A 9 6.69 49.77 9.62
CA SER A 9 6.27 48.78 10.62
C SER A 9 4.83 48.32 10.40
N MET A 10 3.94 49.20 9.93
CA MET A 10 2.55 48.84 9.62
C MET A 10 2.47 47.98 8.36
N ASP A 11 3.23 48.32 7.32
CA ASP A 11 3.29 47.52 6.08
C ASP A 11 3.84 46.10 6.36
N TYR A 12 4.83 45.98 7.26
CA TYR A 12 5.38 44.70 7.69
C TYR A 12 4.37 43.84 8.48
N LEU A 13 3.60 44.46 9.39
CA LEU A 13 2.55 43.77 10.12
C LEU A 13 1.38 43.37 9.21
N MET A 14 1.01 44.23 8.26
CA MET A 14 -0.03 43.95 7.28
C MET A 14 0.38 42.83 6.33
N SER A 15 1.64 42.80 5.89
CA SER A 15 2.20 41.71 5.10
C SER A 15 2.12 40.37 5.85
N GLN A 16 2.56 40.32 7.12
CA GLN A 16 2.45 39.11 7.94
C GLN A 16 1.00 38.65 8.15
N ALA A 17 0.07 39.59 8.40
CA ALA A 17 -1.34 39.27 8.56
C ALA A 17 -1.98 38.75 7.26
N MET A 18 -1.62 39.33 6.10
CA MET A 18 -2.08 38.88 4.79
C MET A 18 -1.55 37.49 4.46
N PHE A 19 -0.25 37.23 4.67
CA PHE A 19 0.32 35.89 4.49
C PHE A 19 -0.33 34.89 5.44
N GLY A 20 -0.44 35.20 6.73
CA GLY A 20 -1.07 34.31 7.72
C GLY A 20 -2.53 33.98 7.40
N THR A 21 -3.32 34.97 6.97
CA THR A 21 -4.74 34.78 6.60
C THR A 21 -4.89 34.01 5.28
N PHE A 22 -4.06 34.31 4.28
CA PHE A 22 -4.03 33.60 3.00
C PHE A 22 -3.65 32.12 3.19
N PHE A 23 -2.59 31.85 3.95
CA PHE A 23 -2.18 30.48 4.26
C PHE A 23 -3.25 29.73 5.06
N PHE A 24 -3.84 30.31 6.11
CA PHE A 24 -4.87 29.61 6.88
C PHE A 24 -6.16 29.36 6.08
N SER A 25 -6.58 30.33 5.27
CA SER A 25 -7.78 30.22 4.42
C SER A 25 -7.62 29.20 3.28
N ASP A 26 -6.40 29.05 2.72
CA ASP A 26 -6.15 28.12 1.60
C ASP A 26 -5.72 26.72 2.05
N TYR A 27 -5.16 26.55 3.26
CA TYR A 27 -4.75 25.24 3.78
C TYR A 27 -5.92 24.43 4.35
N ILE A 28 -6.91 25.06 4.99
CA ILE A 28 -8.11 24.39 5.53
C ILE A 28 -8.90 23.61 4.46
N PRO A 29 -9.14 24.13 3.23
CA PRO A 29 -9.81 23.38 2.17
C PRO A 29 -9.04 22.15 1.69
N PHE A 30 -7.72 22.09 1.92
CA PHE A 30 -6.87 20.99 1.46
C PHE A 30 -6.80 19.83 2.45
N PHE A 31 -7.30 19.91 3.70
CA PHE A 31 -7.22 18.74 4.59
C PHE A 31 -8.23 17.61 4.25
N GLY A 32 -9.28 17.91 3.48
CA GLY A 32 -10.35 16.93 3.17
C GLY A 32 -9.92 15.73 2.30
N TRP A 33 -8.84 15.84 1.51
CA TRP A 33 -8.33 14.69 0.76
C TRP A 33 -7.39 13.80 1.59
N ILE A 34 -6.84 14.31 2.71
CA ILE A 34 -5.97 13.53 3.60
C ILE A 34 -6.79 12.43 4.27
N ASP A 35 -7.97 12.74 4.79
CA ASP A 35 -8.88 11.74 5.35
C ASP A 35 -9.29 10.69 4.31
N LYS A 36 -9.50 11.11 3.07
CA LYS A 36 -9.80 10.21 1.94
C LYS A 36 -8.59 9.34 1.59
N LEU A 37 -7.38 9.88 1.56
CA LEU A 37 -6.14 9.15 1.29
C LEU A 37 -5.87 8.15 2.42
N THR A 38 -6.00 8.56 3.67
CA THR A 38 -5.87 7.69 4.85
C THR A 38 -6.91 6.58 4.81
N GLY A 39 -8.16 6.88 4.45
CA GLY A 39 -9.21 5.88 4.26
C GLY A 39 -8.91 4.91 3.12
N LEU A 40 -8.36 5.38 1.99
CA LEU A 40 -7.92 4.52 0.89
C LEU A 40 -6.75 3.63 1.30
N HIS A 41 -5.79 4.17 2.06
CA HIS A 41 -4.65 3.42 2.57
C HIS A 41 -5.10 2.32 3.54
N ALA A 42 -5.99 2.64 4.49
CA ALA A 42 -6.55 1.65 5.41
C ALA A 42 -7.31 0.53 4.68
N ARG A 43 -8.08 0.87 3.63
CA ARG A 43 -8.77 -0.11 2.79
C ARG A 43 -7.80 -0.98 1.99
N LEU A 44 -6.74 -0.40 1.44
CA LEU A 44 -5.69 -1.15 0.75
C LEU A 44 -5.01 -2.12 1.71
N GLU A 45 -4.62 -1.66 2.90
CA GLU A 45 -4.00 -2.51 3.92
C GLU A 45 -4.91 -3.67 4.31
N GLN A 46 -6.21 -3.41 4.51
CA GLN A 46 -7.17 -4.48 4.80
C GLN A 46 -7.27 -5.48 3.63
N ASN A 47 -7.38 -5.00 2.39
CA ASN A 47 -7.41 -5.88 1.22
C ASN A 47 -6.13 -6.72 1.11
N PHE A 48 -4.97 -6.15 1.40
CA PHE A 48 -3.70 -6.89 1.43
C PHE A 48 -3.70 -7.98 2.50
N LYS A 49 -4.25 -7.71 3.69
CA LYS A 49 -4.40 -8.72 4.76
C LYS A 49 -5.34 -9.84 4.34
N ASP A 50 -6.47 -9.50 3.76
CA ASP A 50 -7.47 -10.49 3.31
C ASP A 50 -6.89 -11.38 2.19
N LEU A 51 -6.15 -10.79 1.23
CA LEU A 51 -5.45 -11.54 0.19
C LEU A 51 -4.33 -12.41 0.75
N ASP A 52 -3.53 -11.89 1.70
CA ASP A 52 -2.47 -12.66 2.34
C ASP A 52 -3.03 -13.90 3.06
N GLN A 53 -4.13 -13.72 3.80
CA GLN A 53 -4.84 -14.81 4.46
C GLN A 53 -5.37 -15.81 3.43
N PHE A 54 -6.03 -15.35 2.37
CA PHE A 54 -6.52 -16.22 1.30
C PHE A 54 -5.40 -17.06 0.68
N TYR A 55 -4.25 -16.45 0.36
CA TYR A 55 -3.12 -17.21 -0.19
C TYR A 55 -2.54 -18.19 0.82
N GLN A 56 -2.53 -17.84 2.11
CA GLN A 56 -2.07 -18.74 3.17
C GLN A 56 -2.97 -19.97 3.27
N GLU A 57 -4.29 -19.78 3.25
CA GLU A 57 -5.27 -20.89 3.24
C GLU A 57 -5.08 -21.80 2.02
N VAL A 58 -4.88 -21.22 0.83
CA VAL A 58 -4.58 -21.97 -0.39
C VAL A 58 -3.29 -22.78 -0.24
N ILE A 59 -2.22 -22.18 0.29
CA ILE A 59 -0.95 -22.89 0.51
C ILE A 59 -1.14 -24.03 1.52
N ASP A 60 -1.84 -23.78 2.62
CA ASP A 60 -2.04 -24.76 3.69
C ASP A 60 -2.86 -25.96 3.19
N GLU A 61 -3.91 -25.71 2.39
CA GLU A 61 -4.66 -26.77 1.72
C GLU A 61 -3.76 -27.64 0.83
N HIS A 62 -2.86 -27.02 0.06
CA HIS A 62 -1.93 -27.74 -0.83
C HIS A 62 -0.80 -28.44 -0.06
N MET A 63 -0.53 -28.05 1.18
CA MET A 63 0.43 -28.70 2.07
C MET A 63 -0.17 -29.84 2.90
N ASP A 64 -1.51 -29.96 2.98
CA ASP A 64 -2.16 -31.03 3.73
C ASP A 64 -1.79 -32.41 3.16
N PRO A 65 -1.13 -33.29 3.94
CA PRO A 65 -0.78 -34.65 3.49
C PRO A 65 -2.01 -35.53 3.22
N ASN A 66 -3.19 -35.17 3.72
CA ASN A 66 -4.44 -35.88 3.49
C ASN A 66 -5.18 -35.38 2.24
N ARG A 67 -4.70 -34.31 1.59
CA ARG A 67 -5.27 -33.82 0.34
C ARG A 67 -5.17 -34.91 -0.72
N LYS A 68 -6.28 -35.19 -1.39
CA LYS A 68 -6.29 -36.06 -2.56
C LYS A 68 -5.39 -35.45 -3.61
N THR A 69 -4.38 -36.19 -4.05
CA THR A 69 -3.49 -35.76 -5.13
C THR A 69 -4.35 -35.49 -6.37
N PRO A 70 -4.37 -34.25 -6.88
CA PRO A 70 -5.13 -33.94 -8.08
C PRO A 70 -4.50 -34.64 -9.28
N GLU A 71 -5.32 -34.95 -10.29
CA GLU A 71 -4.86 -35.60 -11.52
C GLU A 71 -3.93 -34.69 -12.36
N LYS A 72 -4.01 -33.38 -12.12
CA LYS A 72 -3.12 -32.35 -12.69
C LYS A 72 -2.58 -31.47 -11.58
N GLU A 73 -1.27 -31.25 -11.58
CA GLU A 73 -0.61 -30.33 -10.67
C GLU A 73 -0.99 -28.88 -11.01
N GLY A 74 -1.45 -28.13 -10.01
CA GLY A 74 -1.67 -26.70 -10.12
C GLY A 74 -0.37 -25.92 -9.97
N ILE A 75 -0.42 -24.61 -10.26
CA ILE A 75 0.74 -23.73 -10.12
C ILE A 75 1.26 -23.69 -8.67
N VAL A 76 0.37 -23.79 -7.68
CA VAL A 76 0.74 -23.85 -6.24
C VAL A 76 1.51 -25.13 -5.94
N ASP A 77 1.08 -26.28 -6.49
CA ASP A 77 1.77 -27.55 -6.34
C ASP A 77 3.20 -27.46 -6.91
N VAL A 78 3.35 -26.90 -8.10
CA VAL A 78 4.65 -26.70 -8.76
C VAL A 78 5.57 -25.79 -7.93
N LEU A 79 5.06 -24.66 -7.44
CA LEU A 79 5.84 -23.72 -6.61
C LEU A 79 6.26 -24.36 -5.28
N LEU A 80 5.39 -25.13 -4.62
CA LEU A 80 5.72 -25.86 -3.40
C LEU A 80 6.76 -26.96 -3.65
N GLN A 81 6.70 -27.65 -4.78
CA GLN A 81 7.73 -28.62 -5.17
C GLN A 81 9.08 -27.93 -5.42
N LEU A 82 9.10 -26.79 -6.11
CA LEU A 82 10.32 -26.01 -6.33
C LEU A 82 10.94 -25.55 -5.00
N LYS A 83 10.11 -25.13 -4.05
CA LYS A 83 10.53 -24.82 -2.67
C LYS A 83 11.16 -26.03 -2.00
N LYS A 84 10.50 -27.19 -2.00
CA LYS A 84 11.00 -28.43 -1.36
C LYS A 84 12.31 -28.90 -1.97
N GLN A 85 12.45 -28.81 -3.29
CA GLN A 85 13.62 -29.29 -4.01
C GLN A 85 14.81 -28.32 -3.95
N ARG A 86 14.63 -27.11 -3.37
CA ARG A 86 15.62 -26.00 -3.35
C ARG A 86 16.31 -25.83 -4.72
N LYS A 87 15.53 -25.94 -5.80
CA LYS A 87 16.05 -25.92 -7.18
C LYS A 87 16.42 -24.54 -7.69
N LEU A 88 16.04 -23.51 -6.95
CA LEU A 88 16.36 -22.12 -7.27
C LEU A 88 17.63 -21.72 -6.53
N SER A 89 18.40 -20.80 -7.11
CA SER A 89 19.58 -20.19 -6.48
C SER A 89 19.24 -19.40 -5.20
N MET A 90 17.95 -19.24 -4.89
CA MET A 90 17.43 -18.56 -3.71
C MET A 90 16.46 -19.50 -2.97
N ASP A 91 16.44 -19.40 -1.63
CA ASP A 91 15.48 -20.13 -0.81
C ASP A 91 14.06 -19.56 -1.03
N LEU A 92 13.18 -20.37 -1.60
CA LEU A 92 11.79 -19.98 -1.87
C LEU A 92 10.99 -19.99 -0.56
N THR A 93 10.42 -18.85 -0.17
CA THR A 93 9.57 -18.70 1.03
C THR A 93 8.09 -18.76 0.63
N ASN A 94 7.19 -18.87 1.61
CA ASN A 94 5.76 -18.75 1.32
C ASN A 94 5.43 -17.37 0.75
N ASP A 95 6.08 -16.31 1.23
CA ASP A 95 5.86 -14.95 0.75
C ASP A 95 6.23 -14.81 -0.74
N HIS A 96 7.29 -15.48 -1.19
CA HIS A 96 7.61 -15.53 -2.62
C HIS A 96 6.51 -16.24 -3.44
N ILE A 97 5.92 -17.31 -2.92
CA ILE A 97 4.80 -18.02 -3.57
C ILE A 97 3.57 -17.11 -3.62
N LYS A 98 3.22 -16.45 -2.51
CA LYS A 98 2.12 -15.47 -2.44
C LYS A 98 2.31 -14.33 -3.44
N ALA A 99 3.53 -13.81 -3.58
CA ALA A 99 3.84 -12.76 -4.55
C ALA A 99 3.60 -13.20 -6.00
N VAL A 100 4.02 -14.42 -6.36
CA VAL A 100 3.77 -14.97 -7.71
C VAL A 100 2.27 -15.18 -7.95
N LEU A 101 1.52 -15.66 -6.96
CA LEU A 101 0.06 -15.79 -7.06
C LEU A 101 -0.62 -14.45 -7.24
N MET A 102 -0.16 -13.42 -6.52
CA MET A 102 -0.65 -12.06 -6.65
C MET A 102 -0.40 -11.51 -8.06
N ASP A 103 0.82 -11.64 -8.58
CA ASP A 103 1.21 -11.17 -9.91
C ASP A 103 0.33 -11.80 -11.00
N MET A 104 0.11 -13.12 -10.94
CA MET A 104 -0.77 -13.82 -11.89
C MET A 104 -2.23 -13.35 -11.80
N LEU A 105 -2.75 -13.11 -10.60
CA LEU A 105 -4.13 -12.64 -10.43
C LEU A 105 -4.31 -11.21 -10.93
N VAL A 106 -3.34 -10.33 -10.67
CA VAL A 106 -3.35 -8.95 -11.20
C VAL A 106 -3.29 -8.99 -12.73
N ALA A 107 -2.38 -9.78 -13.30
CA ALA A 107 -2.25 -9.95 -14.75
C ALA A 107 -3.53 -10.52 -15.39
N ALA A 108 -4.17 -11.50 -14.73
CA ALA A 108 -5.44 -12.08 -15.20
C ALA A 108 -6.61 -11.09 -15.13
N THR A 109 -6.58 -10.14 -14.19
CA THR A 109 -7.60 -9.10 -14.05
C THR A 109 -7.47 -8.02 -15.14
N GLY A 110 -6.35 -7.97 -15.86
CA GLY A 110 -6.13 -7.06 -16.99
C GLY A 110 -5.90 -5.61 -16.58
N LEU A 111 -5.39 -5.38 -15.36
CA LEU A 111 -4.96 -4.07 -14.88
C LEU A 111 -3.55 -3.70 -15.36
#